data_AF-T2SYU4-F1
#
_entry.id   AF-T2SYU4-F1
#
_cell.length_a   1.000
_cell.length_b   1.000
_cell.length_c   1.000
_cell.angle_alpha   90.00
_cell.angle_beta   90.00
_cell.angle_gamma   90.00
#
_symmetry.space_group_name_H-M   'P 1'
#
loop_
_entity.id
_entity.type
_entity.pdbx_description
1 polymer ?
#
loop_
_entity_poly.entity_id
_entity_poly.type
_entity_poly.pdbx_seq_one_letter_code
_entity_poly.pdbx_strand_id
1 'polypeptide(L)'
;MASLFHLKFLKPLSCLQAGLLYSLIFGVLYHFPLFAYVYKESNQVSFIAMMVVVLFCVNGALFLALGLISASLMRWSAIVFSWLNSVAFYFISAYKVFLNKSMMGNVLNTNTHEVLGFLSVKLFVFIVVFGVLPGYIIYKIPLKNSSKKAPFLAILALVFIFIASALANAKNWLWFDKHAKFIGGLILPFAYSVNAFRVSALKFFAPTIKPLPLFSPNHS
;
A
#
# COMPACT_ATOMS: atom_id res chain seq x y z
N MET A 1 34.01 -14.61 11.29
CA MET A 1 33.81 -15.11 9.92
C MET A 1 32.34 -14.85 9.56
N ALA A 2 31.91 -13.94 8.70
CA ALA A 2 32.60 -12.97 7.87
C ALA A 2 31.80 -11.65 7.88
N SER A 3 32.52 -10.55 8.07
CA SER A 3 32.06 -9.19 7.82
C SER A 3 31.76 -9.02 6.32
N LEU A 4 30.54 -9.34 5.89
CA LEU A 4 30.09 -9.08 4.53
C LEU A 4 29.07 -7.93 4.52
N PHE A 5 29.48 -6.80 3.94
CA PHE A 5 28.66 -5.62 3.66
C PHE A 5 28.17 -4.81 4.87
N HIS A 6 29.11 -4.20 5.59
CA HIS A 6 28.83 -2.91 6.22
C HIS A 6 28.87 -1.84 5.12
N LEU A 7 27.71 -1.39 4.65
CA LEU A 7 27.58 -0.14 3.89
C LEU A 7 27.93 1.03 4.83
N LYS A 8 29.23 1.21 5.10
CA LYS A 8 29.81 2.23 5.99
C LYS A 8 29.72 3.66 5.43
N PHE A 9 29.09 3.84 4.26
CA PHE A 9 29.12 5.08 3.48
C PHE A 9 27.85 5.94 3.56
N LEU A 10 26.77 5.47 4.18
CA LEU A 10 25.53 6.25 4.26
C LEU A 10 25.53 7.13 5.53
N LYS A 11 25.49 8.45 5.33
CA LYS A 11 25.26 9.40 6.43
C LYS A 11 23.94 9.06 7.14
N PRO A 12 23.86 9.14 8.47
CA PRO A 12 22.64 8.81 9.21
C PRO A 12 21.51 9.79 8.84
N LEU A 13 20.40 9.23 8.36
CA LEU A 13 19.23 9.99 7.92
C LEU A 13 18.36 10.38 9.11
N SER A 14 17.84 11.60 9.10
CA SER A 14 16.79 11.99 10.04
C SER A 14 15.49 11.23 9.76
N CYS A 15 14.58 11.20 10.73
CA CYS A 15 13.26 10.60 10.54
C CYS A 15 12.51 11.20 9.33
N LEU A 16 12.63 12.52 9.13
CA LEU A 16 12.08 13.22 7.97
C LEU A 16 12.68 12.69 6.66
N GLN A 17 14.01 12.69 6.55
CA GLN A 17 14.70 12.26 5.33
C GLN A 17 14.39 10.80 4.99
N ALA A 18 14.40 9.93 6.00
CA ALA A 18 14.09 8.52 5.83
C ALA A 18 12.63 8.29 5.41
N GLY A 19 11.66 8.96 6.04
CA GLY A 19 10.25 8.82 5.69
C GLY A 19 9.94 9.27 4.26
N LEU A 20 10.52 10.39 3.81
CA LEU A 20 10.39 10.84 2.42
C LEU A 20 11.10 9.90 1.43
N LEU A 21 12.28 9.39 1.79
CA LEU A 21 12.99 8.40 0.97
C LEU A 21 12.18 7.11 0.83
N TYR A 22 11.60 6.60 1.91
CA TYR A 22 10.74 5.40 1.86
C TYR A 22 9.51 5.64 0.99
N SER A 23 8.90 6.82 1.06
CA SER A 23 7.80 7.20 0.17
C SER A 23 8.19 7.13 -1.31
N LEU A 24 9.36 7.66 -1.68
CA LEU A 24 9.87 7.59 -3.05
C LEU A 24 10.13 6.15 -3.51
N ILE A 25 10.85 5.38 -2.68
CA ILE A 25 11.18 3.98 -2.97
C ILE A 25 9.88 3.18 -3.21
N PHE A 26 8.89 3.33 -2.33
CA PHE A 26 7.63 2.59 -2.43
C PHE A 26 6.76 3.06 -3.59
N GLY A 27 6.73 4.36 -3.86
CA GLY A 27 6.04 4.95 -5.00
C GLY A 27 6.59 4.40 -6.33
N VAL A 28 7.91 4.29 -6.47
CA VAL A 28 8.54 3.80 -7.70
C VAL A 28 8.42 2.28 -7.83
N LEU A 29 8.73 1.52 -6.78
CA LEU A 29 8.86 0.06 -6.89
C LEU A 29 7.53 -0.66 -7.07
N TYR A 30 6.48 -0.26 -6.34
CA TYR A 30 5.27 -1.09 -6.20
C TYR A 30 4.05 -0.61 -6.99
N HIS A 31 4.10 0.59 -7.58
CA HIS A 31 2.94 1.22 -8.22
C HIS A 31 2.95 1.20 -9.74
N PHE A 32 3.89 0.49 -10.36
CA PHE A 32 3.91 0.32 -11.81
C PHE A 32 2.57 -0.16 -12.40
N PRO A 33 1.86 -1.16 -11.83
CA PRO A 33 0.56 -1.59 -12.36
C PRO A 33 -0.52 -0.51 -12.26
N LEU A 34 -0.47 0.33 -11.21
CA LEU A 34 -1.37 1.45 -11.07
C LEU A 34 -1.12 2.47 -12.19
N PHE A 35 0.14 2.83 -12.46
CA PHE A 35 0.46 3.77 -13.52
C PHE A 35 0.08 3.22 -14.90
N ALA A 36 0.33 1.94 -15.16
CA ALA A 36 -0.07 1.28 -16.40
C ALA A 36 -1.60 1.28 -16.58
N TYR A 37 -2.36 0.98 -15.53
CA TYR A 37 -3.82 1.03 -15.54
C TYR A 37 -4.33 2.46 -15.80
N VAL A 38 -3.82 3.43 -15.05
CA VAL A 38 -4.22 4.84 -15.18
C VAL A 38 -3.93 5.37 -16.59
N TYR A 39 -2.76 5.07 -17.14
CA TYR A 39 -2.43 5.46 -18.51
C TYR A 39 -3.34 4.80 -19.53
N LYS A 40 -3.60 3.49 -19.39
CA LYS A 40 -4.48 2.75 -20.29
C LYS A 40 -5.90 3.32 -20.32
N GLU A 41 -6.47 3.66 -19.16
CA GLU A 41 -7.86 4.10 -19.04
C GLU A 41 -8.06 5.61 -19.29
N SER A 42 -7.04 6.44 -19.04
CA SER A 42 -7.12 7.89 -19.28
C SER A 42 -6.54 8.33 -20.62
N ASN A 43 -5.62 7.54 -21.19
CA ASN A 43 -4.76 7.89 -22.31
C ASN A 43 -3.99 9.20 -22.13
N GLN A 44 -3.70 9.60 -20.87
CA GLN A 44 -3.09 10.89 -20.54
C GLN A 44 -1.99 10.75 -19.49
N VAL A 45 -0.82 11.34 -19.79
CA VAL A 45 0.34 11.34 -18.88
C VAL A 45 0.08 12.21 -17.63
N SER A 46 -0.78 13.23 -17.74
CA SER A 46 -1.16 14.11 -16.64
C SER A 46 -1.73 13.34 -15.45
N PHE A 47 -2.52 12.30 -15.68
CA PHE A 47 -3.08 11.46 -14.62
C PHE A 47 -2.00 10.65 -13.88
N ILE A 48 -0.95 10.21 -14.59
CA ILE A 48 0.20 9.56 -13.95
C ILE A 48 0.89 10.54 -13.01
N ALA A 49 1.15 11.77 -13.46
CA ALA A 49 1.77 12.81 -12.62
C ALA A 49 0.93 13.09 -11.36
N MET A 50 -0.40 13.17 -11.50
CA MET A 50 -1.32 13.31 -10.36
C MET A 50 -1.19 12.14 -9.38
N MET A 51 -1.12 10.90 -9.89
CA MET A 51 -0.93 9.72 -9.04
C MET A 51 0.42 9.71 -8.34
N VAL A 52 1.50 10.14 -8.99
CA VAL A 52 2.83 10.24 -8.36
C VAL A 52 2.79 11.21 -7.17
N VAL A 53 2.17 12.38 -7.32
CA VAL A 53 2.02 13.35 -6.22
C VAL A 53 1.19 12.76 -5.08
N VAL A 54 0.04 12.16 -5.40
CA VAL A 54 -0.84 11.53 -4.40
C VAL A 54 -0.11 10.41 -3.64
N LEU A 55 0.58 9.52 -4.35
CA LEU A 55 1.32 8.42 -3.73
C LEU A 55 2.47 8.91 -2.86
N PHE A 56 3.19 9.95 -3.30
CA PHE A 56 4.27 10.53 -2.50
C PHE A 56 3.72 11.14 -1.20
N CYS A 57 2.61 11.87 -1.27
CA CYS A 57 1.94 12.43 -0.10
C CYS A 57 1.44 11.35 0.86
N VAL A 58 0.70 10.36 0.36
CA VAL A 58 0.05 9.36 1.20
C VAL A 58 1.06 8.38 1.82
N ASN A 59 2.05 7.89 1.06
CA ASN A 59 3.13 7.06 1.62
C ASN A 59 4.03 7.88 2.56
N GLY A 60 4.31 9.13 2.21
CA GLY A 60 5.11 10.03 3.04
C GLY A 60 4.44 10.29 4.39
N ALA A 61 3.14 10.60 4.38
CA ALA A 61 2.35 10.78 5.60
C ALA A 61 2.33 9.49 6.44
N LEU A 62 2.15 8.32 5.83
CA LEU A 62 2.19 7.03 6.52
C LEU A 62 3.52 6.79 7.24
N PHE A 63 4.64 6.88 6.52
CA PHE A 63 5.95 6.62 7.11
C PHE A 63 6.34 7.66 8.16
N LEU A 64 6.08 8.94 7.91
CA LEU A 64 6.35 9.99 8.88
C LEU A 64 5.47 9.85 10.13
N ALA A 65 4.21 9.46 10.00
CA ALA A 65 3.34 9.20 11.15
C ALA A 65 3.87 8.05 12.01
N LEU A 66 4.30 6.95 11.39
CA LEU A 66 4.99 5.85 12.10
C LEU A 66 6.29 6.34 12.76
N GLY A 67 7.02 7.23 12.09
CA GLY A 67 8.26 7.83 12.57
C GLY A 67 8.07 8.79 13.75
N LEU A 68 6.91 9.44 13.86
CA LEU A 68 6.53 10.25 15.02
C LEU A 68 6.32 9.40 16.27
N ILE A 69 5.85 8.16 16.12
CA ILE A 69 5.79 7.18 17.21
C ILE A 69 7.21 6.77 17.56
N SER A 70 7.93 6.13 16.61
CA SER A 70 9.37 5.85 16.75
C SER A 70 10.04 5.59 15.39
N ALA A 71 11.33 5.94 15.29
CA ALA A 71 12.13 5.64 14.10
C ALA A 71 12.26 4.12 13.84
N SER A 72 12.31 3.32 14.92
CA SER A 72 12.33 1.85 14.83
C SER A 72 11.04 1.31 14.25
N LEU A 73 9.87 1.78 14.70
CA LEU A 73 8.59 1.35 14.16
C LEU A 73 8.47 1.68 12.67
N MET A 74 8.83 2.90 12.26
CA MET A 74 8.85 3.28 10.84
C MET A 74 9.71 2.32 10.00
N ARG A 75 10.93 2.00 10.47
CA ARG A 75 11.83 1.08 9.78
C ARG A 75 11.24 -0.32 9.67
N TRP A 76 10.78 -0.89 10.79
CA TRP A 76 10.23 -2.26 10.80
C TRP A 76 8.97 -2.37 9.96
N SER A 77 8.08 -1.38 10.03
CA SER A 77 6.90 -1.31 9.16
C SER A 77 7.29 -1.22 7.69
N ALA A 78 8.31 -0.44 7.32
CA ALA A 78 8.79 -0.38 5.94
C ALA A 78 9.34 -1.74 5.47
N ILE A 79 10.05 -2.48 6.32
CA ILE A 79 10.52 -3.83 6.00
C ILE A 79 9.33 -4.77 5.80
N VAL A 80 8.37 -4.81 6.73
CA VAL A 80 7.18 -5.66 6.61
C VAL A 80 6.35 -5.29 5.38
N PHE A 81 6.13 -4.00 5.13
CA PHE A 81 5.42 -3.55 3.94
C PHE A 81 6.17 -3.89 2.65
N SER A 82 7.51 -3.92 2.63
CA SER A 82 8.24 -4.37 1.43
C SER A 82 7.90 -5.83 1.08
N TRP A 83 7.83 -6.71 2.09
CA TRP A 83 7.49 -8.11 1.88
C TRP A 83 6.05 -8.26 1.43
N LEU A 84 5.11 -7.64 2.13
CA LEU A 84 3.70 -7.71 1.78
C LEU A 84 3.40 -7.06 0.41
N ASN A 85 4.04 -5.92 0.11
CA ASN A 85 3.92 -5.28 -1.20
C ASN A 85 4.50 -6.16 -2.30
N SER A 86 5.57 -6.91 -2.07
CA SER A 86 6.10 -7.83 -3.10
C SER A 86 5.10 -8.93 -3.44
N VAL A 87 4.42 -9.50 -2.44
CA VAL A 87 3.35 -10.48 -2.65
C VAL A 87 2.19 -9.83 -3.41
N ALA A 88 1.68 -8.71 -2.90
CA ALA A 88 0.59 -7.98 -3.53
C ALA A 88 0.90 -7.59 -4.99
N PHE A 89 2.11 -7.07 -5.24
CA PHE A 89 2.59 -6.66 -6.54
C PHE A 89 2.73 -7.86 -7.49
N TYR A 90 3.16 -9.02 -7.01
CA TYR A 90 3.16 -10.26 -7.81
C TYR A 90 1.75 -10.63 -8.23
N PHE A 91 0.79 -10.66 -7.29
CA PHE A 91 -0.58 -11.05 -7.60
C PHE A 91 -1.24 -10.08 -8.60
N ILE A 92 -1.03 -8.78 -8.41
CA ILE A 92 -1.50 -7.75 -9.35
C ILE A 92 -0.85 -7.94 -10.74
N SER A 93 0.45 -8.22 -10.79
CA SER A 93 1.18 -8.24 -12.06
C SER A 93 1.02 -9.54 -12.84
N ALA A 94 1.07 -10.68 -12.15
CA ALA A 94 1.01 -12.02 -12.74
C ALA A 94 -0.43 -12.50 -12.93
N TYR A 95 -1.31 -12.28 -11.95
CA TYR A 95 -2.69 -12.74 -11.99
C TYR A 95 -3.71 -11.64 -12.34
N LYS A 96 -3.26 -10.39 -12.55
CA LYS A 96 -4.11 -9.25 -12.95
C LYS A 96 -5.26 -8.99 -11.98
N VAL A 97 -5.08 -9.33 -10.69
CA VAL A 97 -6.11 -9.11 -9.67
C VAL A 97 -6.08 -7.68 -9.16
N PHE A 98 -7.26 -7.17 -8.80
CA PHE A 98 -7.41 -5.95 -8.02
C PHE A 98 -7.65 -6.33 -6.57
N LEU A 99 -6.85 -5.83 -5.63
CA LEU A 99 -6.93 -6.17 -4.20
C LEU A 99 -8.07 -5.40 -3.51
N ASN A 100 -9.27 -5.54 -4.06
CA ASN A 100 -10.49 -4.94 -3.56
C ASN A 100 -11.04 -5.74 -2.36
N LYS A 101 -12.13 -5.24 -1.77
CA LYS A 101 -12.81 -5.86 -0.63
C LYS A 101 -13.19 -7.33 -0.87
N SER A 102 -13.69 -7.67 -2.07
CA SER A 102 -14.08 -9.05 -2.38
C SER A 102 -12.85 -9.97 -2.43
N MET A 103 -11.79 -9.53 -3.10
CA MET A 103 -10.53 -10.27 -3.18
C MET A 103 -9.90 -10.50 -1.80
N MET A 104 -9.85 -9.47 -0.95
CA MET A 104 -9.36 -9.64 0.43
C MET A 104 -10.28 -10.54 1.27
N GLY A 105 -11.59 -10.55 0.98
CA GLY A 105 -12.52 -11.51 1.55
C GLY A 105 -12.18 -12.94 1.20
N ASN A 106 -11.83 -13.21 -0.06
CA ASN A 106 -11.38 -14.54 -0.47
C ASN A 106 -10.07 -14.89 0.24
N VAL A 107 -9.05 -14.03 0.18
CA VAL A 107 -7.74 -14.25 0.82
C VAL A 107 -7.85 -14.59 2.31
N LEU A 108 -8.74 -13.92 3.05
CA LEU A 108 -8.93 -14.16 4.49
C LEU A 108 -9.70 -15.44 4.82
N ASN A 109 -10.39 -16.06 3.84
CA ASN A 109 -11.13 -17.30 4.02
C ASN A 109 -10.52 -18.49 3.26
N THR A 110 -9.46 -18.26 2.47
CA THR A 110 -8.77 -19.27 1.67
C THR A 110 -8.19 -20.37 2.57
N ASN A 111 -8.41 -21.63 2.18
CA ASN A 111 -7.86 -22.80 2.87
C ASN A 111 -6.42 -23.13 2.42
N THR A 112 -5.75 -24.01 3.15
CA THR A 112 -4.35 -24.38 2.89
C THR A 112 -4.15 -25.03 1.50
N HIS A 113 -5.12 -25.83 1.03
CA HIS A 113 -5.03 -26.48 -0.28
C HIS A 113 -5.04 -25.47 -1.43
N GLU A 114 -5.86 -24.42 -1.34
CA GLU A 114 -5.90 -23.34 -2.31
C GLU A 114 -4.58 -22.53 -2.31
N VAL A 115 -4.01 -22.24 -1.14
CA VAL A 115 -2.73 -21.51 -1.03
C VAL A 115 -1.60 -22.24 -1.75
N LEU A 116 -1.53 -23.57 -1.59
CA LEU A 116 -0.49 -24.40 -2.23
C LEU A 116 -0.51 -24.29 -3.75
N GLY A 117 -1.70 -24.13 -4.35
CA GLY A 117 -1.85 -23.92 -5.79
C GLY A 117 -1.25 -22.61 -6.30
N PHE A 118 -1.06 -21.61 -5.44
CA PHE A 118 -0.47 -20.32 -5.82
C PHE A 118 1.05 -20.24 -5.56
N LEU A 119 1.60 -21.16 -4.77
CA LEU A 119 3.03 -21.21 -4.50
C LEU A 119 3.79 -21.61 -5.78
N SER A 120 4.75 -20.78 -6.17
CA SER A 120 5.58 -21.03 -7.33
C SER A 120 6.98 -20.49 -7.12
N VAL A 121 7.96 -21.06 -7.83
CA VAL A 121 9.33 -20.54 -7.85
C VAL A 121 9.37 -19.08 -8.28
N LYS A 122 8.49 -18.68 -9.22
CA LYS A 122 8.35 -17.29 -9.66
C LYS A 122 7.92 -16.36 -8.53
N LEU A 123 6.91 -16.74 -7.73
CA LEU A 123 6.49 -15.98 -6.56
C LEU A 123 7.65 -15.83 -5.56
N PHE A 124 8.39 -16.89 -5.29
CA PHE A 124 9.53 -16.84 -4.36
C PHE A 124 10.62 -15.87 -4.84
N VAL A 125 11.04 -15.97 -6.10
CA VAL A 125 12.02 -15.04 -6.69
C VAL A 125 11.50 -13.60 -6.63
N PHE A 126 10.21 -13.40 -6.90
CA PHE A 126 9.59 -12.07 -6.83
C PHE A 126 9.63 -11.48 -5.41
N ILE A 127 9.32 -12.27 -4.38
CA ILE A 127 9.42 -11.85 -2.97
C ILE A 127 10.86 -11.54 -2.59
N VAL A 128 11.84 -12.33 -3.05
CA VAL A 128 13.25 -12.06 -2.76
C VAL A 128 13.70 -10.75 -3.39
N VAL A 129 13.39 -10.54 -4.68
CA VAL A 129 13.84 -9.36 -5.45
C VAL A 129 13.10 -8.09 -5.04
N PHE A 130 11.78 -8.14 -4.88
CA PHE A 130 10.96 -6.95 -4.60
C PHE A 130 10.58 -6.79 -3.14
N GLY A 131 10.79 -7.78 -2.28
CA GLY A 131 10.48 -7.71 -0.85
C GLY A 131 11.74 -7.75 0.00
N VAL A 132 12.43 -8.88 0.01
CA VAL A 132 13.59 -9.11 0.90
C VAL A 132 14.72 -8.13 0.59
N LEU A 133 15.07 -7.95 -0.68
CA LEU A 133 16.15 -7.05 -1.08
C LEU A 133 15.86 -5.59 -0.72
N PRO A 134 14.71 -4.97 -1.08
CA PRO A 134 14.36 -3.62 -0.62
C PRO A 134 14.29 -3.50 0.90
N GLY A 135 13.72 -4.50 1.59
CA GLY A 135 13.68 -4.54 3.05
C GLY A 135 15.08 -4.58 3.68
N TYR A 136 16.00 -5.34 3.10
CA TYR A 136 17.40 -5.39 3.55
C TYR A 136 18.12 -4.07 3.33
N ILE A 137 17.92 -3.42 2.17
CA ILE A 137 18.46 -2.08 1.90
C ILE A 137 17.94 -1.09 2.95
N ILE A 138 16.64 -1.10 3.23
CA ILE A 138 16.01 -0.24 4.26
C ILE A 138 16.61 -0.49 5.64
N TYR A 139 16.82 -1.75 6.02
CA TYR A 139 17.42 -2.13 7.29
C TYR A 139 18.84 -1.56 7.47
N LYS A 140 19.62 -1.54 6.38
CA LYS A 140 21.00 -1.03 6.38
C LYS A 140 21.11 0.49 6.47
N ILE A 141 20.04 1.24 6.22
CA ILE A 141 20.06 2.70 6.30
C ILE A 141 20.14 3.14 7.77
N PRO A 142 21.23 3.82 8.20
CA PRO A 142 21.36 4.30 9.56
C PRO A 142 20.37 5.46 9.81
N LEU A 143 19.64 5.38 10.91
CA LEU A 143 18.69 6.41 11.34
C LEU A 143 19.28 7.14 12.54
N LYS A 144 19.30 8.47 12.49
CA LYS A 144 19.60 9.31 13.67
C LYS A 144 18.31 9.69 14.37
N ASN A 145 18.39 9.79 15.69
CA ASN A 145 17.33 10.43 16.44
C ASN A 145 17.35 11.94 16.14
N SER A 146 16.19 12.52 15.89
CA SER A 146 16.04 13.92 15.52
C SER A 146 14.74 14.47 16.09
N SER A 147 14.63 15.80 16.18
CA SER A 147 13.39 16.45 16.62
C SER A 147 12.17 15.97 15.84
N LYS A 148 11.08 15.68 16.55
CA LYS A 148 9.78 15.28 15.98
C LYS A 148 9.02 16.43 15.33
N LYS A 149 9.42 17.69 15.58
CA LYS A 149 8.77 18.88 15.02
C LYS A 149 8.81 18.91 13.49
N ALA A 150 9.96 18.59 12.89
CA ALA A 150 10.12 18.63 11.43
C ALA A 150 9.30 17.54 10.71
N PRO A 151 9.32 16.25 11.12
CA PRO A 151 8.39 15.24 10.58
C PRO A 151 6.92 15.61 10.73
N PHE A 152 6.52 16.20 11.87
CA PHE A 152 5.14 16.63 12.08
C PHE A 152 4.71 17.74 11.12
N LEU A 153 5.51 18.79 10.97
CA LEU A 153 5.27 19.86 10.00
C LEU A 153 5.25 19.34 8.56
N ALA A 154 6.11 18.36 8.24
CA ALA A 154 6.12 17.73 6.94
C ALA A 154 4.83 16.93 6.67
N ILE A 155 4.26 16.24 7.65
CA ILE A 155 2.94 15.59 7.48
C ILE A 155 1.87 16.63 7.15
N LEU A 156 1.83 17.75 7.88
CA LEU A 156 0.87 18.82 7.59
C LEU A 156 1.06 19.38 6.17
N ALA A 157 2.30 19.58 5.75
CA ALA A 157 2.63 20.02 4.39
C ALA A 157 2.20 18.97 3.33
N LEU A 158 2.45 17.68 3.55
CA LEU A 158 2.04 16.62 2.63
C LEU A 158 0.52 16.50 2.52
N VAL A 159 -0.20 16.65 3.63
CA VAL A 159 -1.67 16.69 3.65
C VAL A 159 -2.18 17.91 2.90
N PHE A 160 -1.58 19.08 3.12
CA PHE A 160 -1.93 20.29 2.37
C PHE A 160 -1.68 20.12 0.87
N ILE A 161 -0.52 19.59 0.47
CA ILE A 161 -0.18 19.30 -0.93
C ILE A 161 -1.16 18.29 -1.54
N PHE A 162 -1.55 17.25 -0.78
CA PHE A 162 -2.55 16.28 -1.23
C PHE A 162 -3.89 16.96 -1.51
N ILE A 163 -4.40 17.78 -0.59
CA ILE A 163 -5.66 18.50 -0.76
C ILE A 163 -5.55 19.51 -1.91
N ALA A 164 -4.49 20.30 -1.97
CA ALA A 164 -4.26 21.28 -3.03
C ALA A 164 -4.17 20.60 -4.41
N SER A 165 -3.48 19.46 -4.50
CA SER A 165 -3.41 18.65 -5.73
C SER A 165 -4.78 18.10 -6.11
N ALA A 166 -5.58 17.63 -5.15
CA ALA A 166 -6.93 17.16 -5.41
C ALA A 166 -7.83 18.28 -5.95
N LEU A 167 -7.79 19.47 -5.34
CA LEU A 167 -8.56 20.65 -5.75
C LEU A 167 -8.11 21.21 -7.10
N ALA A 168 -6.80 21.29 -7.35
CA ALA A 168 -6.25 21.74 -8.63
C ALA A 168 -6.69 20.82 -9.80
N ASN A 169 -6.99 19.56 -9.51
CA ASN A 169 -7.43 18.56 -10.48
C ASN A 169 -8.93 18.23 -10.37
N ALA A 170 -9.75 19.14 -9.83
CA ALA A 170 -11.20 18.97 -9.64
C ALA A 170 -11.96 18.52 -10.91
N LYS A 171 -11.52 19.00 -12.08
CA LYS A 171 -12.12 18.64 -13.38
C LYS A 171 -12.07 17.13 -13.67
N ASN A 172 -11.10 16.42 -13.08
CA ASN A 172 -10.89 14.99 -13.28
C ASN A 172 -11.56 14.11 -12.21
N TRP A 173 -12.27 14.70 -11.22
CA TRP A 173 -12.85 13.94 -10.11
C TRP A 173 -13.84 12.87 -10.56
N LEU A 174 -14.68 13.15 -11.56
CA LEU A 174 -15.64 12.18 -12.07
C LEU A 174 -14.95 10.94 -12.65
N TRP A 175 -13.79 11.14 -13.29
CA TRP A 175 -12.98 10.02 -13.79
C TRP A 175 -12.43 9.21 -12.61
N PHE A 176 -11.88 9.87 -11.58
CA PHE A 176 -11.38 9.17 -10.40
C PHE A 176 -12.49 8.41 -9.65
N ASP A 177 -13.68 8.99 -9.55
CA ASP A 177 -14.84 8.34 -8.93
C ASP A 177 -15.25 7.06 -9.69
N LYS A 178 -15.36 7.16 -11.03
CA LYS A 178 -15.66 6.00 -11.89
C LYS A 178 -14.64 4.86 -11.74
N HIS A 179 -13.35 5.19 -11.58
CA HIS A 179 -12.27 4.21 -11.47
C HIS A 179 -11.83 3.92 -10.02
N ALA A 180 -12.52 4.46 -9.01
CA ALA A 180 -12.09 4.45 -7.61
C ALA A 180 -11.84 3.04 -7.05
N LYS A 181 -12.71 2.07 -7.39
CA LYS A 181 -12.57 0.67 -6.94
C LYS A 181 -11.30 0.00 -7.46
N PHE A 182 -10.91 0.30 -8.70
CA PHE A 182 -9.72 -0.26 -9.33
C PHE A 182 -8.46 0.41 -8.81
N ILE A 183 -8.45 1.75 -8.75
CA ILE A 183 -7.35 2.54 -8.20
C ILE A 183 -7.09 2.14 -6.74
N GLY A 184 -8.13 2.10 -5.90
CA GLY A 184 -8.02 1.66 -4.52
C GLY A 184 -7.61 0.19 -4.34
N GLY A 185 -7.78 -0.65 -5.37
CA GLY A 185 -7.30 -2.03 -5.41
C GLY A 185 -5.85 -2.19 -5.87
N LEU A 186 -5.20 -1.10 -6.31
CA LEU A 186 -3.83 -1.08 -6.85
C LEU A 186 -2.85 -0.20 -6.05
N ILE A 187 -3.35 0.67 -5.16
CA ILE A 187 -2.51 1.52 -4.30
C ILE A 187 -1.96 0.69 -3.13
N LEU A 188 -0.68 0.36 -3.15
CA LEU A 188 0.00 -0.45 -2.12
C LEU A 188 0.70 0.46 -1.10
N PRO A 189 0.73 0.12 0.21
CA PRO A 189 0.17 -1.06 0.89
C PRO A 189 -1.33 -0.95 1.24
N PHE A 190 -1.98 0.15 0.88
CA PHE A 190 -3.34 0.47 1.32
C PHE A 190 -4.40 -0.50 0.80
N ALA A 191 -4.24 -1.02 -0.42
CA ALA A 191 -5.21 -1.88 -1.06
C ALA A 191 -5.48 -3.14 -0.23
N TYR A 192 -4.45 -3.89 0.16
CA TYR A 192 -4.66 -5.09 0.98
C TYR A 192 -4.96 -4.76 2.45
N SER A 193 -4.31 -3.73 3.03
CA SER A 193 -4.45 -3.43 4.45
C SER A 193 -5.83 -2.86 4.79
N VAL A 194 -6.27 -1.83 4.06
CA VAL A 194 -7.58 -1.20 4.28
C VAL A 194 -8.70 -2.14 3.89
N ASN A 195 -8.59 -2.86 2.77
CA ASN A 195 -9.67 -3.78 2.37
C ASN A 195 -9.74 -5.02 3.27
N ALA A 196 -8.63 -5.55 3.77
CA ALA A 196 -8.66 -6.60 4.80
C ALA A 196 -9.33 -6.09 6.08
N PHE A 197 -8.95 -4.90 6.56
CA PHE A 197 -9.58 -4.29 7.73
C PHE A 197 -11.09 -4.14 7.53
N ARG A 198 -11.53 -3.62 6.38
CA ARG A 198 -12.96 -3.46 6.05
C ARG A 198 -13.73 -4.77 6.06
N VAL A 199 -13.15 -5.85 5.55
CA VAL A 199 -13.77 -7.18 5.58
C VAL A 199 -13.88 -7.70 7.02
N SER A 200 -12.80 -7.62 7.79
CA SER A 200 -12.78 -8.09 9.17
C SER A 200 -13.76 -7.28 10.03
N ALA A 201 -13.76 -5.96 9.91
CA ALA A 201 -14.69 -5.08 10.62
C ALA A 201 -16.16 -5.46 10.33
N LEU A 202 -16.52 -5.76 9.09
CA LEU A 202 -17.88 -6.19 8.77
C LEU A 202 -18.24 -7.54 9.40
N LYS A 203 -17.30 -8.48 9.52
CA LYS A 203 -17.57 -9.73 10.23
C LYS A 203 -17.91 -9.49 11.71
N PHE A 204 -17.26 -8.50 12.35
CA PHE A 204 -17.48 -8.17 13.75
C PHE A 204 -18.69 -7.27 13.99
N PHE A 205 -18.97 -6.35 13.08
CA PHE A 205 -19.98 -5.29 13.26
C PHE A 205 -21.24 -5.46 12.41
N ALA A 206 -21.31 -6.44 11.50
CA ALA A 206 -22.54 -6.68 10.75
C ALA A 206 -23.66 -7.14 11.70
N PRO A 207 -24.84 -6.52 11.64
CA PRO A 207 -25.98 -7.00 12.41
C PRO A 207 -26.31 -8.43 11.97
N THR A 208 -26.57 -9.33 12.92
CA THR A 208 -27.14 -10.64 12.62
C THR A 208 -28.49 -10.45 11.96
N ILE A 209 -28.53 -10.56 10.64
CA ILE A 209 -29.79 -10.54 9.89
C ILE A 209 -30.50 -11.85 10.23
N LYS A 210 -31.56 -11.79 11.05
CA LYS A 210 -32.47 -12.93 11.19
C LYS A 210 -33.05 -13.20 9.79
N PRO A 211 -32.99 -14.44 9.28
CA PRO A 211 -33.66 -14.76 8.04
C PRO A 211 -35.15 -14.40 8.18
N LEU A 212 -35.71 -13.75 7.14
CA LEU A 212 -37.14 -13.51 7.09
C LEU A 212 -37.88 -14.84 7.24
N PRO A 213 -39.02 -14.88 7.98
CA PRO A 213 -39.83 -16.09 8.05
C PRO A 213 -40.17 -16.55 6.63
N LEU A 214 -40.11 -17.86 6.41
CA LEU A 214 -40.40 -18.46 5.10
C LEU A 214 -41.80 -17.97 4.67
N PHE A 215 -41.88 -17.35 3.49
CA PHE A 215 -43.18 -16.93 2.96
C PHE A 215 -44.00 -18.19 2.65
N SER A 216 -44.99 -18.47 3.49
CA SER A 216 -45.98 -19.51 3.23
C SER A 216 -47.19 -18.82 2.58
N PRO A 217 -47.39 -18.96 1.25
CA PRO A 217 -48.62 -18.46 0.64
C PRO A 217 -49.80 -19.20 1.27
N ASN A 218 -50.79 -18.45 1.77
CA ASN A 218 -52.04 -19.04 2.22
C ASN A 218 -52.72 -19.70 1.01
N HIS A 219 -52.88 -21.03 1.06
CA HIS A 219 -53.77 -21.73 0.14
C HIS A 219 -55.22 -21.42 0.58
N SER A 220 -55.84 -20.46 -0.10
CA SER A 220 -57.29 -20.27 -0.11
C SER A 220 -57.93 -21.20 -1.12
#